data_AF-A0A920LF91-F1
#
_entry.id   AF-A0A920LF91-F1
#
_cell.length_a   1.000
_cell.length_b   1.000
_cell.length_c   1.000
_cell.angle_alpha   90.00
_cell.angle_beta   90.00
_cell.angle_gamma   90.00
#
_symmetry.space_group_name_H-M   'P 1'
#
loop_
_entity.id
_entity.type
_entity.pdbx_description
1 polymer ?
#
loop_
_entity_poly.entity_id
_entity_poly.type
_entity_poly.pdbx_seq_one_letter_code
_entity_poly.pdbx_strand_id
1 'polypeptide(L)'
;MFILTKKIKIFSLVLIILGLLGIAFGFYSAPSTIEEAKEIIANSHHGDDHALNHNHNGEAHSSMMESNKDHYSDHLEGHEMSHDEHVFHQLANRPWAAVYVAAFFFFMISLGTLAFYAIQRAAQAGWSPLLFRVMEGITGYLLPGGIIVLVFFYYQLYTLIICLFGWILRLLNMIKLLKLKADILMFRFS
;
A
#
# COMPACT_ATOMS: atom_id res chain seq x y z
N MET A 1 -25.92 -29.21 11.19
CA MET A 1 -26.21 -27.86 10.67
C MET A 1 -25.77 -26.86 11.73
N PHE A 2 -24.86 -25.93 11.41
CA PHE A 2 -24.41 -24.94 12.41
C PHE A 2 -25.48 -23.85 12.54
N ILE A 3 -26.03 -23.65 13.74
CA ILE A 3 -27.07 -22.67 13.99
C ILE A 3 -26.40 -21.42 14.54
N LEU A 4 -26.25 -20.40 13.69
CA LEU A 4 -25.66 -19.13 14.12
C LEU A 4 -26.60 -18.41 15.07
N THR A 5 -26.09 -18.05 16.24
CA THR A 5 -26.84 -17.27 17.23
C THR A 5 -27.11 -15.87 16.69
N LYS A 6 -28.29 -15.30 16.99
CA LYS A 6 -28.66 -13.94 16.58
C LYS A 6 -27.64 -12.89 17.06
N LYS A 7 -27.04 -13.12 18.23
CA LYS A 7 -26.03 -12.24 18.85
C LYS A 7 -24.76 -12.12 17.98
N ILE A 8 -24.24 -13.24 17.45
CA ILE A 8 -23.03 -13.24 16.61
C ILE A 8 -23.27 -12.51 15.28
N LYS A 9 -24.47 -12.67 14.69
CA LYS A 9 -24.83 -11.95 13.46
C LYS A 9 -24.83 -10.43 13.65
N ILE A 10 -25.41 -9.96 14.76
CA ILE A 10 -25.45 -8.53 15.12
C ILE A 10 -24.03 -8.02 15.40
N PHE A 11 -23.23 -8.77 16.16
CA PHE A 11 -21.85 -8.40 16.45
C PHE A 11 -21.01 -8.25 15.17
N SER A 12 -21.11 -9.22 14.24
CA SER A 12 -20.42 -9.13 12.94
C SER A 12 -20.90 -7.95 12.11
N LEU A 13 -22.20 -7.64 12.12
CA LEU A 13 -22.75 -6.50 11.38
C LEU A 13 -22.23 -5.15 11.93
N VAL A 14 -22.12 -5.03 13.26
CA VAL A 14 -21.54 -3.84 13.90
C VAL A 14 -20.08 -3.65 13.49
N LEU A 15 -19.27 -4.72 13.47
CA LEU A 15 -17.87 -4.68 13.03
C LEU A 15 -17.73 -4.24 11.56
N ILE A 16 -18.61 -4.74 10.68
CA ILE A 16 -18.61 -4.34 9.26
C ILE A 16 -18.92 -2.85 9.12
N ILE A 17 -19.94 -2.35 9.83
CA ILE A 17 -20.32 -0.94 9.80
C ILE A 17 -19.17 -0.08 10.33
N LEU A 18 -18.58 -0.45 11.47
CA LEU A 18 -17.48 0.28 12.07
C LEU A 18 -16.24 0.31 11.15
N GLY A 19 -15.94 -0.81 10.50
CA GLY A 19 -14.87 -0.90 9.50
C GLY A 19 -15.12 0.00 8.30
N LEU A 20 -16.35 0.00 7.76
CA LEU A 20 -16.72 0.89 6.65
C LEU A 20 -16.65 2.36 7.05
N LEU A 21 -17.08 2.72 8.26
CA LEU A 21 -16.94 4.08 8.79
C LEU A 21 -15.47 4.48 8.94
N GLY A 22 -14.62 3.58 9.42
CA GLY A 22 -13.18 3.82 9.54
C GLY A 22 -12.51 4.07 8.19
N ILE A 23 -12.90 3.30 7.16
CA ILE A 23 -12.44 3.53 5.78
C ILE A 23 -12.96 4.87 5.27
N ALA A 24 -14.26 5.15 5.40
CA ALA A 24 -14.86 6.42 4.94
C ALA A 24 -14.21 7.63 5.61
N PHE A 25 -13.94 7.57 6.92
CA PHE A 25 -13.24 8.61 7.65
C PHE A 25 -11.79 8.77 7.18
N GLY A 26 -11.10 7.66 6.88
CA GLY A 26 -9.74 7.68 6.33
C GLY A 26 -9.65 8.36 4.96
N PHE A 27 -10.66 8.19 4.10
CA PHE A 27 -10.76 8.89 2.82
C PHE A 27 -11.24 10.33 2.97
N TYR A 28 -12.11 10.63 3.94
CA TYR A 28 -12.57 12.00 4.23
C TYR A 28 -11.46 12.87 4.82
N SER A 29 -10.56 12.29 5.61
CA SER A 29 -9.43 13.00 6.22
C SER A 29 -8.22 13.14 5.29
N ALA A 30 -8.32 12.67 4.05
CA ALA A 30 -7.24 12.79 3.07
C ALA A 30 -7.22 14.22 2.50
N PRO A 31 -6.08 14.94 2.54
CA PRO A 31 -6.01 16.33 2.09
C PRO A 31 -6.25 16.40 0.58
N SER A 32 -7.09 17.35 0.17
CA SER A 32 -7.49 17.51 -1.24
C SER A 32 -6.64 18.56 -1.97
N THR A 33 -5.91 19.41 -1.23
CA THR A 33 -5.04 20.47 -1.78
C THR A 33 -3.72 20.59 -1.01
N ILE A 34 -2.73 21.23 -1.63
CA ILE A 34 -1.36 21.37 -1.11
C ILE A 34 -1.34 22.30 0.12
N GLU A 35 -2.22 23.31 0.17
CA GLU A 35 -2.34 24.20 1.34
C GLU A 35 -2.88 23.47 2.58
N GLU A 36 -3.84 22.56 2.39
CA GLU A 36 -4.47 21.79 3.48
C GLU A 36 -3.48 20.77 4.07
N ALA A 37 -2.63 20.15 3.23
CA ALA A 37 -1.54 19.31 3.69
C ALA A 37 -0.53 20.08 4.54
N LYS A 38 -0.23 21.33 4.17
CA LYS A 38 0.68 22.20 4.90
C LYS A 38 0.13 22.62 6.26
N GLU A 39 -1.18 22.88 6.35
CA GLU A 39 -1.86 23.21 7.60
C GLU A 39 -1.90 22.02 8.57
N ILE A 40 -2.12 20.79 8.08
CA ILE A 40 -2.09 19.58 8.92
C ILE A 40 -0.69 19.37 9.54
N ILE A 41 0.39 19.62 8.77
CA ILE A 41 1.77 19.48 9.25
C ILE A 41 2.14 20.64 10.18
N ALA A 42 1.73 21.87 9.86
CA ALA A 42 1.95 23.04 10.69
C ALA A 42 1.22 22.94 12.04
N ASN A 43 -0.03 22.48 12.05
CA ASN A 43 -0.77 22.20 13.28
C ASN A 43 -0.16 21.02 14.07
N SER A 44 0.39 20.02 13.39
CA SER A 44 1.10 18.91 14.05
C SER A 44 2.43 19.33 14.69
N HIS A 45 3.04 20.44 14.25
CA HIS A 45 4.31 20.95 14.79
C HIS A 45 4.16 21.97 15.94
N HIS A 46 2.97 22.49 16.20
CA HIS A 46 2.73 23.49 17.26
C HIS A 46 1.94 22.97 18.48
N GLY A 47 1.67 21.66 18.57
CA GLY A 47 0.71 21.12 19.53
C GLY A 47 1.14 19.96 20.42
N ASP A 48 2.43 19.59 20.52
CA ASP A 48 2.82 18.44 21.36
C ASP A 48 4.18 18.64 22.07
N ASP A 49 4.17 19.52 23.08
CA ASP A 49 5.14 19.49 24.17
C ASP A 49 4.53 18.61 25.27
N HIS A 50 4.59 17.29 25.11
CA HIS A 50 4.67 16.25 26.17
C HIS A 50 4.29 14.85 25.66
N ALA A 51 5.27 14.10 25.13
CA ALA A 51 5.33 12.66 25.40
C ALA A 51 6.74 12.10 25.18
N LEU A 52 7.34 11.76 26.33
CA LEU A 52 8.57 11.02 26.55
C LEU A 52 8.81 9.84 25.59
N ASN A 53 10.08 9.73 25.17
CA ASN A 53 10.78 8.53 24.71
C ASN A 53 10.28 7.23 25.36
N HIS A 54 9.91 6.26 24.53
CA HIS A 54 10.46 4.91 24.62
C HIS A 54 10.45 4.23 23.24
N ASN A 55 11.67 3.95 22.76
CA ASN A 55 12.00 3.15 21.58
C ASN A 55 11.99 1.64 21.93
N HIS A 56 11.98 0.80 20.88
CA HIS A 56 12.08 -0.68 20.81
C HIS A 56 10.84 -1.52 21.15
N ASN A 57 10.50 -2.62 20.46
CA ASN A 57 10.96 -3.20 19.19
C ASN A 57 9.93 -4.24 18.71
N GLY A 58 9.77 -4.36 17.40
CA GLY A 58 8.99 -5.42 16.74
C GLY A 58 9.33 -5.50 15.26
N GLU A 59 10.63 -5.54 14.96
CA GLU A 59 11.21 -5.68 13.62
C GLU A 59 11.15 -7.13 13.12
N ALA A 60 10.74 -7.31 11.87
CA ALA A 60 11.15 -8.35 10.92
C ALA A 60 10.51 -8.01 9.56
N HIS A 61 11.17 -7.72 8.44
CA HIS A 61 12.57 -7.74 8.02
C HIS A 61 12.66 -6.82 6.77
N SER A 62 13.51 -5.79 6.79
CA SER A 62 14.15 -5.28 5.56
C SER A 62 15.51 -4.72 5.95
N SER A 63 16.51 -5.52 5.61
CA SER A 63 17.92 -5.34 5.91
C SER A 63 18.55 -4.19 5.14
N MET A 64 19.46 -3.51 5.84
CA MET A 64 20.63 -2.77 5.35
C MET A 64 20.39 -1.65 4.33
N MET A 65 20.52 -0.40 4.76
CA MET A 65 21.83 0.27 4.73
C MET A 65 21.74 1.57 5.54
N GLU A 66 22.58 1.65 6.56
CA GLU A 66 22.86 2.83 7.35
C GLU A 66 23.64 3.84 6.50
N SER A 67 23.22 5.11 6.50
CA SER A 67 24.16 6.22 6.37
C SER A 67 23.56 7.51 6.93
N ASN A 68 24.11 7.86 8.09
CA ASN A 68 24.55 9.16 8.54
C ASN A 68 24.00 10.42 7.83
N LYS A 69 23.47 11.27 8.68
CA LYS A 69 23.05 12.66 8.52
C LYS A 69 24.31 13.52 8.40
N ASP A 70 24.59 14.11 7.24
CA ASP A 70 25.45 15.29 7.11
C ASP A 70 25.14 16.05 5.81
N HIS A 71 25.08 17.37 5.94
CA HIS A 71 24.88 18.35 4.88
C HIS A 71 25.86 18.17 3.72
N TYR A 72 25.35 18.02 2.48
CA TYR A 72 26.05 18.49 1.29
C TYR A 72 25.06 18.85 0.19
N SER A 73 24.93 20.16 -0.03
CA SER A 73 24.34 20.75 -1.23
C SER A 73 25.20 20.36 -2.43
N ASP A 74 24.67 19.57 -3.37
CA ASP A 74 25.22 19.54 -4.72
C ASP A 74 24.13 19.43 -5.77
N HIS A 75 24.25 20.31 -6.75
CA HIS A 75 23.28 20.61 -7.79
C HIS A 75 23.25 19.49 -8.84
N LEU A 76 22.14 18.77 -8.92
CA LEU A 76 21.75 18.03 -10.10
C LEU A 76 20.33 18.46 -10.49
N GLU A 77 20.24 19.25 -11.56
CA GLU A 77 19.00 19.66 -12.20
C GLU A 77 18.19 18.42 -12.61
N GLY A 78 17.28 18.00 -11.73
CA GLY A 78 16.47 16.81 -11.92
C GLY A 78 15.33 16.79 -10.92
N HIS A 79 14.31 17.61 -11.16
CA HIS A 79 13.05 17.65 -10.40
C HIS A 79 13.22 17.81 -8.88
N GLU A 80 13.59 19.03 -8.46
CA GLU A 80 13.40 19.47 -7.08
C GLU A 80 11.88 19.57 -6.83
N MET A 81 11.24 18.44 -6.49
CA MET A 81 9.90 18.49 -5.89
C MET A 81 10.02 19.29 -4.61
N SER A 82 9.28 20.38 -4.51
CA SER A 82 9.16 21.10 -3.25
C SER A 82 8.79 20.11 -2.14
N HIS A 83 9.37 20.26 -0.96
CA HIS A 83 9.08 19.38 0.19
C HIS A 83 7.56 19.22 0.41
N ASP A 84 6.83 20.31 0.18
CA ASP A 84 5.37 20.39 0.24
C ASP A 84 4.68 19.38 -0.71
N GLU A 85 5.19 19.22 -1.94
CA GLU A 85 4.65 18.28 -2.93
C GLU A 85 4.96 16.83 -2.60
N HIS A 86 6.14 16.56 -2.02
CA HIS A 86 6.52 15.22 -1.59
C HIS A 86 5.67 14.74 -0.39
N VAL A 87 5.33 15.64 0.53
CA VAL A 87 4.46 15.30 1.66
C VAL A 87 3.01 15.15 1.21
N PHE A 88 2.53 15.99 0.30
CA PHE A 88 1.20 15.86 -0.29
C PHE A 88 0.98 14.47 -0.90
N HIS A 89 1.93 13.98 -1.70
CA HIS A 89 1.84 12.64 -2.28
C HIS A 89 1.86 11.50 -1.24
N GLN A 90 2.58 11.68 -0.13
CA GLN A 90 2.57 10.70 0.97
C GLN A 90 1.21 10.66 1.69
N LEU A 91 0.62 11.83 1.97
CA LEU A 91 -0.68 11.91 2.64
C LEU A 91 -1.81 11.40 1.74
N ALA A 92 -1.78 11.70 0.44
CA ALA A 92 -2.79 11.23 -0.51
C ALA A 92 -2.79 9.70 -0.68
N ASN A 93 -1.63 9.05 -0.59
CA ASN A 93 -1.52 7.59 -0.73
C ASN A 93 -1.78 6.82 0.57
N ARG A 94 -1.77 7.49 1.72
CA ARG A 94 -1.98 6.88 3.04
C ARG A 94 -3.30 6.09 3.19
N PRO A 95 -4.49 6.60 2.77
CA PRO A 95 -5.73 5.83 2.85
C PRO A 95 -5.72 4.59 1.94
N TRP A 96 -5.12 4.70 0.75
CA TRP A 96 -4.98 3.57 -0.19
C TRP A 96 -4.09 2.46 0.37
N ALA A 97 -2.96 2.84 0.97
CA ALA A 97 -2.05 1.89 1.62
C ALA A 97 -2.73 1.16 2.78
N ALA A 98 -3.50 1.87 3.60
CA ALA A 98 -4.21 1.28 4.74
C ALA A 98 -5.22 0.20 4.32
N VAL A 99 -6.04 0.47 3.29
CA VAL A 99 -6.99 -0.51 2.76
C VAL A 99 -6.29 -1.71 2.14
N TYR A 100 -5.20 -1.48 1.41
CA TYR A 100 -4.43 -2.55 0.77
C TYR A 100 -3.80 -3.50 1.80
N VAL A 101 -3.10 -2.96 2.81
CA VAL A 101 -2.46 -3.76 3.86
C VAL A 101 -3.50 -4.59 4.61
N ALA A 102 -4.64 -4.00 4.96
CA ALA A 102 -5.72 -4.70 5.65
C ALA A 102 -6.30 -5.84 4.78
N ALA A 103 -6.61 -5.58 3.51
CA ALA A 103 -7.14 -6.59 2.59
C ALA A 103 -6.15 -7.76 2.38
N PHE A 104 -4.86 -7.45 2.21
CA PHE A 104 -3.82 -8.45 2.03
C PHE A 104 -3.60 -9.30 3.29
N PHE A 105 -3.67 -8.69 4.47
CA PHE A 105 -3.52 -9.39 5.75
C PHE A 105 -4.57 -10.49 5.93
N PHE A 106 -5.86 -10.17 5.75
CA PHE A 106 -6.93 -11.16 5.89
C PHE A 106 -6.89 -12.24 4.80
N PHE A 107 -6.47 -11.87 3.58
CA PHE A 107 -6.24 -12.83 2.50
C PHE A 107 -5.11 -13.82 2.84
N MET A 108 -4.00 -13.34 3.42
CA MET A 108 -2.88 -14.19 3.82
C MET A 108 -3.21 -15.14 4.97
N ILE A 109 -4.07 -14.74 5.92
CA ILE A 109 -4.56 -15.66 6.97
C ILE A 109 -5.32 -16.84 6.33
N SER A 110 -6.15 -16.55 5.33
CA SER A 110 -6.90 -17.60 4.61
C SER A 110 -5.98 -18.52 3.82
N LEU A 111 -4.97 -17.98 3.13
CA LEU A 111 -3.96 -18.77 2.41
C LEU A 111 -3.12 -19.64 3.35
N GLY A 112 -2.66 -19.07 4.48
CA GLY A 112 -1.91 -19.81 5.49
C GLY A 112 -2.70 -20.99 6.05
N THR A 113 -4.00 -20.79 6.28
CA THR A 113 -4.91 -21.87 6.70
C THR A 113 -5.06 -22.95 5.63
N LEU A 114 -5.15 -22.57 4.36
CA LEU A 114 -5.23 -23.52 3.25
C LEU A 114 -3.94 -24.33 3.09
N ALA A 115 -2.78 -23.68 3.19
CA ALA A 115 -1.48 -24.34 3.13
C ALA A 115 -1.32 -25.34 4.29
N PHE A 116 -1.66 -24.92 5.51
CA PHE A 116 -1.61 -25.79 6.68
C PHE A 116 -2.63 -26.95 6.59
N TYR A 117 -3.82 -26.70 6.04
CA TYR A 117 -4.81 -27.72 5.76
C TYR A 117 -4.30 -28.77 4.76
N ALA A 118 -3.63 -28.33 3.68
CA ALA A 118 -3.02 -29.23 2.69
C ALA A 118 -1.91 -30.09 3.29
N ILE A 119 -1.03 -29.51 4.12
CA ILE A 119 0.04 -30.24 4.80
C ILE A 119 -0.52 -31.32 5.73
N GLN A 120 -1.53 -31.02 6.53
CA GLN A 120 -2.13 -31.99 7.44
C GLN A 120 -2.79 -33.16 6.70
N ARG A 121 -3.43 -32.90 5.56
CA ARG A 121 -3.97 -33.96 4.70
C ARG A 121 -2.86 -34.81 4.09
N ALA A 122 -1.76 -34.21 3.64
CA ALA A 122 -0.62 -34.93 3.09
C ALA A 122 0.11 -35.79 4.15
N ALA A 123 0.27 -35.26 5.35
CA ALA A 123 0.93 -35.93 6.47
C ALA A 123 0.06 -36.98 7.18
N GLN A 124 -1.19 -37.17 6.75
CA GLN A 124 -2.17 -38.07 7.38
C GLN A 124 -2.30 -37.85 8.89
N ALA A 125 -2.22 -36.59 9.34
CA ALA A 125 -2.26 -36.25 10.76
C ALA A 125 -3.68 -36.46 11.34
N GLY A 126 -3.81 -37.39 12.30
CA GLY A 126 -5.10 -37.86 12.82
C GLY A 126 -5.61 -37.16 14.08
N TRP A 127 -5.09 -35.99 14.44
CA TRP A 127 -5.29 -35.45 15.79
C TRP A 127 -6.70 -34.88 16.02
N SER A 128 -7.41 -34.45 14.97
CA SER A 128 -8.84 -34.10 15.07
C SER A 128 -9.51 -33.89 13.70
N PRO A 129 -10.43 -34.79 13.30
CA PRO A 129 -11.26 -34.60 12.09
C PRO A 129 -12.15 -33.35 12.14
N LEU A 130 -12.45 -32.82 13.33
CA LEU A 130 -13.28 -31.62 13.51
C LEU A 130 -12.57 -30.34 13.07
N LEU A 131 -11.24 -30.28 13.15
CA LEU A 131 -10.47 -29.11 12.74
C LEU A 131 -10.56 -28.86 11.23
N PHE A 132 -10.67 -29.93 10.43
CA PHE A 132 -10.84 -29.80 8.97
C PHE A 132 -12.11 -29.03 8.59
N ARG A 133 -13.20 -29.19 9.35
CA ARG A 133 -14.45 -28.43 9.13
C ARG A 133 -14.29 -26.93 9.44
N VAL A 134 -13.52 -26.60 10.47
CA VAL A 134 -13.23 -25.20 10.83
C VAL A 134 -12.29 -24.56 9.80
N MET A 135 -11.26 -25.30 9.38
CA MET A 135 -10.32 -24.85 8.36
C MET A 135 -11.03 -24.62 7.02
N GLU A 136 -11.91 -25.52 6.59
CA GLU A 136 -12.77 -25.32 5.42
C GLU A 136 -13.61 -24.04 5.54
N GLY A 137 -14.16 -23.77 6.73
CA GLY A 137 -14.89 -22.54 7.04
C GLY A 137 -14.04 -21.27 6.90
N ILE A 138 -12.81 -21.27 7.42
CA ILE A 138 -11.87 -20.14 7.30
C ILE A 138 -11.44 -19.94 5.85
N THR A 139 -11.11 -21.02 5.13
CA THR A 139 -10.74 -20.95 3.72
C THR A 139 -11.89 -20.51 2.81
N GLY A 140 -13.14 -20.53 3.30
CA GLY A 140 -14.28 -19.93 2.61
C GLY A 140 -14.13 -18.42 2.38
N TYR A 141 -13.33 -17.72 3.18
CA TYR A 141 -13.00 -16.30 2.97
C TYR A 141 -12.00 -16.09 1.82
N LEU A 142 -11.28 -17.13 1.37
CA LEU A 142 -10.28 -17.03 0.31
C LEU A 142 -10.89 -16.49 -0.99
N LEU A 143 -12.10 -16.92 -1.33
CA LEU A 143 -12.76 -16.55 -2.58
C LEU A 143 -13.21 -15.08 -2.57
N PRO A 144 -13.98 -14.58 -1.58
CA PRO A 144 -14.32 -13.16 -1.52
C PRO A 144 -13.10 -12.26 -1.29
N GLY A 145 -12.17 -12.64 -0.40
CA GLY A 145 -10.94 -11.88 -0.15
C GLY A 145 -10.01 -11.83 -1.37
N GLY A 146 -9.88 -12.95 -2.08
CA GLY A 146 -9.09 -13.05 -3.30
C GLY A 146 -9.64 -12.21 -4.44
N ILE A 147 -10.96 -12.14 -4.61
CA ILE A 147 -11.59 -11.26 -5.62
C ILE A 147 -11.23 -9.79 -5.34
N ILE A 148 -11.30 -9.35 -4.09
CA ILE A 148 -10.96 -7.98 -3.70
C ILE A 148 -9.49 -7.67 -4.05
N VAL A 149 -8.56 -8.54 -3.65
CA VAL A 149 -7.12 -8.36 -3.93
C VAL A 149 -6.84 -8.39 -5.43
N LEU A 150 -7.50 -9.27 -6.20
CA LEU A 150 -7.33 -9.34 -7.65
C LEU A 150 -7.82 -8.09 -8.36
N VAL A 151 -8.92 -7.48 -7.92
CA VAL A 151 -9.40 -6.20 -8.47
C VAL A 151 -8.36 -5.10 -8.22
N PHE A 152 -7.81 -5.01 -7.01
CA PHE A 152 -6.72 -4.08 -6.73
C PHE A 152 -5.49 -4.34 -7.59
N PHE A 153 -5.07 -5.60 -7.72
CA PHE A 153 -3.93 -5.96 -8.55
C PHE A 153 -4.14 -5.58 -10.03
N TYR A 154 -5.35 -5.79 -10.55
CA TYR A 154 -5.72 -5.37 -11.90
C TYR A 154 -5.63 -3.85 -12.07
N TYR A 155 -6.14 -3.08 -11.10
CA TYR A 155 -6.06 -1.62 -11.11
C TYR A 155 -4.61 -1.12 -11.08
N GLN A 156 -3.76 -1.72 -10.23
CA GLN A 156 -2.35 -1.36 -10.16
C GLN A 156 -1.59 -1.72 -11.44
N LEU A 157 -1.89 -2.88 -12.04
CA LEU A 157 -1.31 -3.29 -13.32
C LEU A 157 -1.70 -2.32 -14.45
N TYR A 158 -2.97 -1.91 -14.50
CA TYR A 158 -3.47 -0.93 -15.46
C TYR A 158 -2.73 0.41 -15.35
N THR A 159 -2.60 0.93 -14.13
CA THR A 159 -1.86 2.17 -13.85
C THR A 159 -0.36 2.04 -14.23
N LEU A 160 0.27 0.91 -13.92
CA LEU A 160 1.66 0.63 -14.29
C LEU A 160 1.84 0.62 -15.81
N ILE A 161 0.93 -0.01 -16.56
CA ILE A 161 0.97 -0.04 -18.03
C ILE A 161 0.85 1.38 -18.61
N ILE A 162 -0.04 2.22 -18.06
CA ILE A 162 -0.19 3.62 -18.49
C ILE A 162 1.08 4.41 -18.19
N CYS A 163 1.65 4.30 -16.99
CA CYS A 163 2.90 4.95 -16.64
C CYS A 163 4.06 4.48 -17.53
N LEU A 164 4.14 3.18 -17.81
CA LEU A 164 5.17 2.60 -18.68
C LEU A 164 5.02 3.11 -20.11
N PHE A 165 3.81 3.19 -20.64
CA PHE A 165 3.55 3.78 -21.96
C PHE A 165 3.90 5.28 -22.00
N GLY A 166 3.52 6.03 -20.97
CA GLY A 166 3.90 7.45 -20.83
C GLY A 166 5.42 7.64 -20.78
N TRP A 167 6.12 6.80 -20.03
CA TRP A 167 7.58 6.82 -19.95
C TRP A 167 8.22 6.50 -21.31
N ILE A 168 7.69 5.50 -22.03
CA ILE A 168 8.17 5.14 -23.37
C ILE A 168 7.97 6.28 -24.37
N LEU A 169 6.84 6.99 -24.32
CA LEU A 169 6.59 8.15 -25.18
C LEU A 169 7.54 9.31 -24.85
N ARG A 170 7.78 9.59 -23.57
CA ARG A 170 8.72 10.64 -23.14
C ARG A 170 10.16 10.30 -23.56
N LEU A 171 10.56 9.04 -23.44
CA LEU A 171 11.85 8.53 -23.90
C LEU A 171 12.01 8.69 -25.41
N LEU A 172 11.00 8.30 -26.19
CA LEU A 172 10.99 8.47 -27.65
C LEU A 172 11.11 9.94 -28.05
N ASN A 173 10.47 10.86 -27.32
CA ASN A 173 10.57 12.28 -27.61
C ASN A 173 11.97 12.83 -27.30
N MET A 174 12.57 12.42 -26.18
CA MET A 174 13.96 12.77 -25.83
C MET A 174 14.95 12.28 -26.90
N ILE A 175 14.79 11.05 -27.38
CA ILE A 175 15.64 10.49 -28.46
C ILE A 175 15.47 11.30 -29.76
N LYS A 176 14.24 11.69 -30.12
CA LYS A 176 13.98 12.54 -31.29
C LYS A 176 14.65 13.92 -31.16
N LEU A 177 14.56 14.54 -29.99
CA LEU A 177 15.19 15.83 -29.70
C LEU A 177 16.72 15.74 -29.76
N LEU A 178 17.30 14.65 -29.24
CA LEU A 178 18.75 14.42 -29.31
C LEU A 178 19.23 14.31 -30.75
N LYS A 179 18.49 13.55 -31.58
CA LYS A 179 18.81 13.37 -33.01
C LYS A 179 18.70 14.68 -33.79
N LEU A 180 17.63 15.45 -33.56
CA LEU A 180 17.44 16.77 -34.17
C LEU A 180 18.57 17.74 -33.79
N LYS A 181 18.99 17.73 -32.51
CA LYS A 181 20.07 18.60 -32.02
C LYS A 181 21.43 18.18 -32.61
N ALA A 182 21.67 16.88 -32.79
CA ALA A 182 22.86 16.36 -33.46
C ALA A 182 22.91 16.76 -34.94
N ASP A 183 21.79 16.67 -35.66
CA ASP A 183 21.71 17.04 -37.08
C ASP A 183 21.94 18.55 -37.28
N ILE A 184 21.38 19.41 -36.42
CA ILE A 184 21.61 20.87 -36.45
C ILE A 184 23.09 21.21 -36.17
N LEU A 185 23.71 20.54 -35.21
CA LEU A 185 25.13 20.72 -34.88
C LEU A 185 26.00 20.30 -36.07
N MET A 186 25.71 19.17 -36.70
CA MET A 186 26.47 18.69 -37.86
C MET A 186 26.37 19.64 -39.06
N PHE A 187 25.19 20.23 -39.30
CA PHE A 187 25.00 21.22 -40.37
C PHE A 187 25.69 22.57 -40.08
N ARG A 188 25.86 22.95 -38.81
CA ARG A 188 26.56 24.18 -38.42
C ARG A 188 28.09 24.07 -38.55
N PHE A 189 28.63 22.85 -38.52
CA PHE A 189 30.07 22.55 -38.60
C PHE A 189 30.54 22.06 -39.98
N SER A 190 29.66 22.03 -40.99
CA SER A 190 29.99 21.81 -42.41
C SER A 190 29.91 23.10 -43.21
#